data_AF-A0A022PBV3-F1
#
_entry.id   AF-A0A022PBV3-F1
#
_cell.length_a   1.000
_cell.length_b   1.000
_cell.length_c   1.000
_cell.angle_alpha   90.00
_cell.angle_beta   90.00
_cell.angle_gamma   90.00
#
_symmetry.space_group_name_H-M   'P 1'
#
loop_
_entity.id
_entity.type
_entity.pdbx_description
1 polymer ?
#
loop_
_entity_poly.entity_id
_entity_poly.type
_entity_poly.pdbx_seq_one_letter_code
_entity_poly.pdbx_strand_id
1 'polypeptide(L)'
;MNARIFLTFEQSYDPLPAWEKGALIAKEAVESAGIGGAIGGKASVASIVGKHRGSAIPVPEPIVASNGLAYKSNPKHTLGQQGNRPNAGIEPKGSVDLFSHSISSASKEKQRYSIDSEKNVHRFSYSNDGTWHWSGSTGDQKNPLDRQEIPNDVKKNFGLPGKWR
;
A
#
# COMPACT_ATOMS: atom_id res chain seq x y z
N MET A 1 0.40 -25.48 56.79
CA MET A 1 1.31 -24.76 55.88
C MET A 1 1.28 -25.46 54.52
N ASN A 2 1.24 -24.65 53.46
CA ASN A 2 1.43 -24.96 52.03
C ASN A 2 0.22 -25.48 51.23
N ALA A 3 -0.52 -24.50 50.69
CA ALA A 3 -1.41 -24.63 49.55
C ALA A 3 -0.61 -25.00 48.28
N ARG A 4 -1.05 -26.04 47.55
CA ARG A 4 -0.56 -26.34 46.20
C ARG A 4 -1.46 -25.63 45.20
N ILE A 5 -0.93 -24.56 44.63
CA ILE A 5 -1.51 -23.83 43.50
C ILE A 5 -1.25 -24.67 42.24
N PHE A 6 -2.31 -25.20 41.63
CA PHE A 6 -2.25 -25.74 40.27
C PHE A 6 -2.49 -24.58 39.31
N LEU A 7 -1.41 -24.03 38.75
CA LEU A 7 -1.47 -23.10 37.62
C LEU A 7 -1.72 -23.92 36.35
N THR A 8 -2.96 -23.87 35.84
CA THR A 8 -3.26 -24.27 34.46
C THR A 8 -2.66 -23.22 33.53
N PHE A 9 -1.57 -23.58 32.84
CA PHE A 9 -1.01 -22.76 31.78
C PHE A 9 -1.92 -22.87 30.55
N GLU A 10 -2.94 -22.04 30.50
CA GLU A 10 -3.72 -21.80 29.31
C GLU A 10 -2.86 -20.92 28.40
N GLN A 11 -2.16 -21.56 27.47
CA GLN A 11 -1.30 -20.89 26.51
C GLN A 11 -2.20 -20.08 25.57
N SER A 12 -2.32 -18.79 25.86
CA SER A 12 -3.02 -17.79 25.05
C SER A 12 -2.39 -17.78 23.65
N TYR A 13 -3.04 -18.47 22.71
CA TYR A 13 -2.73 -18.39 21.30
C TYR A 13 -3.30 -17.07 20.78
N ASP A 14 -2.59 -15.96 20.97
CA ASP A 14 -2.88 -14.73 20.26
C ASP A 14 -2.67 -14.99 18.77
N PRO A 15 -3.71 -14.98 17.91
CA PRO A 15 -3.51 -15.21 16.49
C PRO A 15 -2.70 -14.05 15.93
N LEU A 16 -1.56 -14.38 15.30
CA LEU A 16 -0.68 -13.42 14.63
C LEU A 16 -1.52 -12.46 13.76
N PRO A 17 -1.30 -11.14 13.84
CA PRO A 17 -2.02 -10.14 13.07
C PRO A 17 -1.93 -10.45 11.57
N ALA A 18 -3.02 -10.20 10.84
CA ALA A 18 -3.26 -10.70 9.48
C ALA A 18 -2.18 -10.39 8.43
N TRP A 19 -1.22 -9.50 8.74
CA TRP A 19 -0.06 -9.20 7.90
C TRP A 19 1.02 -10.30 7.91
N GLU A 20 1.09 -11.18 8.93
CA GLU A 20 1.99 -12.36 8.89
C GLU A 20 1.37 -13.58 8.20
N LYS A 21 0.03 -13.63 8.05
CA LYS A 21 -0.67 -14.77 7.41
C LYS A 21 -0.67 -14.71 5.88
N GLY A 22 -0.33 -13.56 5.29
CA GLY A 22 -0.31 -13.36 3.84
C GLY A 22 0.85 -14.05 3.10
N ALA A 23 1.88 -14.53 3.82
CA ALA A 23 3.07 -15.12 3.20
C ALA A 23 2.93 -16.60 2.78
N LEU A 24 1.81 -17.26 3.09
CA LEU A 24 1.64 -18.71 2.89
C LEU A 24 0.46 -19.13 1.98
N ILE A 25 -0.32 -18.19 1.44
CA ILE A 25 -1.34 -18.48 0.42
C ILE A 25 -0.99 -17.74 -0.88
N ALA A 26 0.15 -18.09 -1.47
CA ALA A 26 0.55 -17.59 -2.79
C ALA A 26 1.29 -18.65 -3.62
N LYS A 27 1.04 -19.94 -3.35
CA LYS A 27 1.70 -21.05 -4.07
C LYS A 27 0.78 -22.01 -4.83
N GLU A 28 -0.55 -21.92 -4.70
CA GLU A 28 -1.45 -22.93 -5.31
C GLU A 28 -2.58 -22.39 -6.22
N ALA A 29 -2.60 -21.09 -6.56
CA ALA A 29 -3.65 -20.53 -7.43
C ALA A 29 -3.18 -20.17 -8.86
N VAL A 30 -2.05 -20.74 -9.32
CA VAL A 30 -1.52 -20.47 -10.68
C VAL A 30 -2.00 -21.52 -11.71
N GLU A 31 -2.75 -22.54 -11.31
CA GLU A 31 -3.14 -23.64 -12.21
C GLU A 31 -4.66 -23.73 -12.42
N SER A 32 -5.28 -22.70 -13.01
CA SER A 32 -6.56 -22.84 -13.73
C SER A 32 -6.99 -21.51 -14.39
N ALA A 33 -6.38 -21.19 -15.53
CA ALA A 33 -7.07 -20.48 -16.61
C ALA A 33 -6.30 -20.70 -17.90
N GLY A 34 -6.84 -21.60 -18.73
CA GLY A 34 -6.24 -22.08 -19.97
C GLY A 34 -5.81 -20.95 -20.90
N ILE A 35 -4.54 -21.02 -21.26
CA ILE A 35 -3.85 -20.20 -22.24
C ILE A 35 -4.27 -20.72 -23.62
N GLY A 36 -5.07 -19.95 -24.35
CA GLY A 36 -5.54 -20.28 -25.68
C GLY A 36 -5.27 -19.16 -26.69
N GLY A 37 -4.05 -19.16 -27.25
CA GLY A 37 -3.76 -18.61 -28.58
C GLY A 37 -3.33 -17.14 -28.68
N ALA A 38 -2.00 -16.93 -28.78
CA ALA A 38 -1.32 -16.35 -29.95
C ALA A 38 0.07 -15.79 -29.57
N ILE A 39 1.09 -16.57 -29.92
CA ILE A 39 2.43 -16.17 -30.42
C ILE A 39 2.88 -14.71 -30.15
N GLY A 40 3.88 -14.47 -29.30
CA GLY A 40 5.26 -14.77 -29.61
C GLY A 40 6.15 -13.76 -28.86
N GLY A 41 7.04 -14.27 -28.03
CA GLY A 41 8.00 -13.45 -27.27
C GLY A 41 8.26 -14.06 -25.90
N LYS A 42 9.34 -14.84 -25.81
CA LYS A 42 9.88 -15.30 -24.52
C LYS A 42 10.39 -14.09 -23.73
N ALA A 43 9.50 -13.44 -22.99
CA ALA A 43 9.90 -12.52 -21.93
C ALA A 43 10.19 -13.37 -20.70
N SER A 44 11.46 -13.72 -20.51
CA SER A 44 11.95 -14.23 -19.24
C SER A 44 11.57 -13.23 -18.14
N VAL A 45 11.12 -13.72 -16.98
CA VAL A 45 10.81 -12.94 -15.77
C VAL A 45 11.98 -12.03 -15.34
N ALA A 46 13.18 -12.24 -15.89
CA ALA A 46 14.39 -11.43 -15.69
C ALA A 46 14.53 -10.19 -16.61
N SER A 47 13.69 -9.97 -17.63
CA SER A 47 13.84 -8.83 -18.55
C SER A 47 13.31 -7.49 -18.02
N ILE A 48 12.74 -7.46 -16.80
CA ILE A 48 12.23 -6.23 -16.17
C ILE A 48 13.39 -5.34 -15.64
N VAL A 49 14.62 -5.87 -15.57
CA VAL A 49 15.80 -5.11 -15.12
C VAL A 49 16.53 -4.49 -16.33
N GLY A 50 15.97 -3.40 -16.85
CA GLY A 50 16.50 -2.65 -17.99
C GLY A 50 16.56 -1.14 -17.74
N LYS A 51 17.57 -0.70 -17.00
CA LYS A 51 18.32 0.58 -17.15
C LYS A 51 17.58 1.75 -17.87
N HIS A 52 16.77 2.53 -17.14
CA HIS A 52 16.39 3.89 -17.55
C HIS A 52 16.82 4.93 -16.51
N ARG A 53 17.71 5.82 -16.93
CA ARG A 53 18.05 7.07 -16.22
C ARG A 53 16.91 8.05 -16.50
N GLY A 54 16.10 8.39 -15.49
CA GLY A 54 14.92 9.26 -15.62
C GLY A 54 13.61 8.46 -15.59
N SER A 55 12.71 8.86 -14.69
CA SER A 55 11.64 8.05 -14.08
C SER A 55 10.62 7.43 -15.04
N ALA A 56 10.57 6.10 -15.08
CA ALA A 56 9.39 5.37 -15.52
C ALA A 56 8.30 5.55 -14.44
N ILE A 57 7.15 6.09 -14.82
CA ILE A 57 5.96 6.13 -13.97
C ILE A 57 5.73 4.70 -13.42
N PRO A 58 5.60 4.50 -12.09
CA PRO A 58 5.53 3.15 -11.52
C PRO A 58 4.40 2.30 -12.11
N VAL A 59 3.23 2.91 -12.30
CA VAL A 59 2.03 2.29 -12.86
C VAL A 59 1.42 3.22 -13.93
N PRO A 60 1.89 3.14 -15.19
CA PRO A 60 1.49 4.09 -16.24
C PRO A 60 0.06 3.86 -16.74
N GLU A 61 -0.42 2.62 -16.70
CA GLU A 61 -1.78 2.23 -17.09
C GLU A 61 -2.59 1.82 -15.85
N PRO A 62 -3.91 2.09 -15.81
CA PRO A 62 -4.76 1.63 -14.70
C PRO A 62 -4.68 0.11 -14.51
N ILE A 63 -4.49 -0.32 -13.27
CA ILE A 63 -4.58 -1.74 -12.87
C ILE A 63 -5.61 -1.90 -11.76
N VAL A 64 -6.25 -3.07 -11.66
CA VAL A 64 -7.10 -3.39 -10.52
C VAL A 64 -6.21 -3.97 -9.42
N ALA A 65 -6.14 -3.28 -8.28
CA ALA A 65 -5.41 -3.75 -7.09
C ALA A 65 -6.19 -4.87 -6.37
N SER A 66 -5.56 -5.58 -5.43
CA SER A 66 -6.21 -6.73 -4.75
C SER A 66 -7.40 -6.34 -3.88
N ASN A 67 -7.55 -5.05 -3.54
CA ASN A 67 -8.74 -4.50 -2.90
C ASN A 67 -9.92 -4.23 -3.86
N GLY A 68 -9.78 -4.61 -5.14
CA GLY A 68 -10.81 -4.46 -6.17
C GLY A 68 -10.93 -3.05 -6.77
N LEU A 69 -10.05 -2.11 -6.42
CA LEU A 69 -10.09 -0.73 -6.90
C LEU A 69 -9.04 -0.47 -7.98
N ALA A 70 -9.36 0.39 -8.94
CA ALA A 70 -8.44 0.79 -9.99
C ALA A 70 -7.37 1.75 -9.44
N TYR A 71 -6.10 1.49 -9.74
CA TYR A 71 -4.95 2.29 -9.36
C TYR A 71 -4.16 2.74 -10.59
N LYS A 72 -3.74 4.00 -10.62
CA LYS A 72 -2.86 4.56 -11.65
C LYS A 72 -1.92 5.57 -11.00
N SER A 73 -0.62 5.47 -11.30
CA SER A 73 0.34 6.47 -10.81
C SER A 73 0.06 7.83 -11.44
N ASN A 74 0.20 8.90 -10.65
CA ASN A 74 -0.02 10.25 -11.13
C ASN A 74 1.33 10.88 -11.56
N PRO A 75 1.47 11.38 -12.80
CA PRO A 75 2.69 12.07 -13.25
C PRO A 75 3.18 13.16 -12.29
N LYS A 76 2.27 13.86 -11.60
CA LYS A 76 2.62 14.88 -10.59
C LYS A 76 3.49 14.33 -9.46
N HIS A 77 3.33 13.06 -9.11
CA HIS A 77 4.06 12.39 -8.04
C HIS A 77 5.19 11.50 -8.57
N THR A 78 5.57 11.64 -9.84
CA THR A 78 6.70 10.93 -10.42
C THR A 78 7.83 11.92 -10.74
N LEU A 79 9.05 11.63 -10.27
CA LEU A 79 10.18 12.55 -10.41
C LEU A 79 10.45 12.89 -11.90
N GLY A 80 10.48 14.18 -12.25
CA GLY A 80 10.78 14.63 -13.62
C GLY A 80 9.66 14.42 -14.64
N GLN A 81 8.47 13.98 -14.22
CA GLN A 81 7.29 13.90 -15.06
C GLN A 81 6.49 15.21 -15.07
N GLN A 82 5.53 15.32 -15.99
CA GLN A 82 4.70 16.51 -16.13
C GLN A 82 3.96 16.84 -14.84
N GLY A 83 4.04 18.09 -14.40
CA GLY A 83 3.38 18.57 -13.20
C GLY A 83 4.11 18.21 -11.89
N ASN A 84 5.19 17.43 -11.94
CA ASN A 84 6.04 17.22 -10.78
C ASN A 84 6.78 18.52 -10.44
N ARG A 85 6.61 18.98 -9.20
CA ARG A 85 7.21 20.20 -8.65
C ARG A 85 8.03 19.83 -7.41
N PRO A 86 9.01 20.66 -6.98
CA PRO A 86 9.85 20.34 -5.83
C PRO A 86 9.10 20.07 -4.51
N ASN A 87 7.91 20.65 -4.35
CA ASN A 87 7.02 20.46 -3.22
C ASN A 87 5.95 19.38 -3.45
N ALA A 88 5.98 18.66 -4.56
CA ALA A 88 5.18 17.46 -4.74
C ALA A 88 5.96 16.28 -4.16
N GLY A 89 5.31 15.50 -3.29
CA GLY A 89 5.90 14.26 -2.83
C GLY A 89 6.14 13.28 -3.98
N ILE A 90 7.07 12.34 -3.79
CA ILE A 90 7.41 11.32 -4.78
C ILE A 90 6.77 9.98 -4.40
N GLU A 91 6.02 9.42 -5.35
CA GLU A 91 5.37 8.13 -5.21
C GLU A 91 6.39 7.01 -4.96
N PRO A 92 6.21 6.20 -3.91
CA PRO A 92 7.08 5.07 -3.63
C PRO A 92 6.88 3.96 -4.65
N LYS A 93 7.93 3.18 -4.95
CA LYS A 93 7.85 2.05 -5.90
C LYS A 93 6.82 0.98 -5.50
N GLY A 94 6.58 0.79 -4.20
CA GLY A 94 5.60 -0.14 -3.65
C GLY A 94 4.19 0.45 -3.47
N SER A 95 3.85 1.54 -4.17
CA SER A 95 2.59 2.26 -3.99
C SER A 95 1.34 1.40 -4.23
N VAL A 96 1.39 0.44 -5.16
CA VAL A 96 0.28 -0.50 -5.44
C VAL A 96 0.01 -1.42 -4.26
N ASP A 97 1.06 -1.96 -3.65
CA ASP A 97 0.93 -2.84 -2.49
C ASP A 97 0.41 -2.05 -1.28
N LEU A 98 0.95 -0.85 -1.07
CA LEU A 98 0.43 0.08 -0.07
C LEU A 98 -1.04 0.43 -0.32
N PHE A 99 -1.44 0.65 -1.57
CA PHE A 99 -2.82 0.94 -1.94
C PHE A 99 -3.73 -0.26 -1.73
N SER A 100 -3.26 -1.47 -2.06
CA SER A 100 -3.98 -2.73 -1.89
C SER A 100 -4.38 -2.95 -0.43
N HIS A 101 -3.54 -2.53 0.51
CA HIS A 101 -3.81 -2.61 1.95
C HIS A 101 -4.45 -1.34 2.54
N SER A 102 -4.90 -0.40 1.71
CA SER A 102 -5.45 0.87 2.17
C SER A 102 -6.88 0.76 2.70
N ILE A 103 -7.20 1.60 3.68
CA ILE A 103 -8.54 1.78 4.26
C ILE A 103 -9.14 3.13 3.84
N SER A 104 -10.46 3.19 3.68
CA SER A 104 -11.19 4.45 3.53
C SER A 104 -11.32 5.16 4.87
N SER A 105 -11.33 6.49 4.86
CA SER A 105 -11.77 7.25 6.03
C SER A 105 -13.26 7.54 5.98
N ALA A 106 -13.94 7.41 7.12
CA ALA A 106 -15.33 7.81 7.29
C ALA A 106 -15.56 9.33 7.10
N SER A 107 -14.52 10.15 7.26
CA SER A 107 -14.61 11.62 7.18
C SER A 107 -14.05 12.21 5.88
N LYS A 108 -13.40 11.38 5.04
CA LYS A 108 -12.74 11.79 3.79
C LYS A 108 -13.02 10.77 2.69
N GLU A 109 -14.21 10.84 2.11
CA GLU A 109 -14.75 9.85 1.14
C GLU A 109 -13.86 9.62 -0.10
N LYS A 110 -13.11 10.65 -0.54
CA LYS A 110 -12.18 10.59 -1.69
C LYS A 110 -10.73 10.32 -1.29
N GLN A 111 -10.49 9.90 -0.05
CA GLN A 111 -9.16 9.62 0.46
C GLN A 111 -9.11 8.21 1.07
N ARG A 112 -8.04 7.50 0.77
CA ARG A 112 -7.68 6.23 1.39
C ARG A 112 -6.30 6.34 2.00
N TYR A 113 -6.03 5.53 2.99
CA TYR A 113 -4.79 5.57 3.73
C TYR A 113 -4.23 4.18 3.93
N SER A 114 -2.91 4.06 3.93
CA SER A 114 -2.21 2.86 4.40
C SER A 114 -1.06 3.27 5.30
N ILE A 115 -0.45 2.29 5.97
CA ILE A 115 0.71 2.49 6.83
C ILE A 115 1.81 1.52 6.43
N ASP A 116 3.05 2.00 6.36
CA ASP A 116 4.22 1.16 6.07
C ASP A 116 4.84 0.58 7.37
N SER A 117 5.91 -0.21 7.20
CA SER A 117 6.66 -0.81 8.31
C SER A 117 7.33 0.21 9.23
N GLU A 118 7.62 1.41 8.72
CA GLU A 118 8.24 2.51 9.45
C GLU A 118 7.21 3.40 10.17
N LYS A 119 5.92 3.04 10.09
CA LYS A 119 4.78 3.80 10.63
C LYS A 119 4.54 5.14 9.90
N ASN A 120 5.00 5.28 8.67
CA ASN A 120 4.59 6.37 7.81
C ASN A 120 3.21 6.10 7.24
N VAL A 121 2.33 7.10 7.28
CA VAL A 121 0.99 7.00 6.70
C VAL A 121 1.02 7.54 5.28
N HIS A 122 0.59 6.72 4.33
CA HIS A 122 0.45 7.07 2.92
C HIS A 122 -1.00 7.45 2.63
N ARG A 123 -1.21 8.50 1.83
CA ARG A 123 -2.53 8.95 1.37
C ARG A 123 -2.72 8.71 -0.11
N PHE A 124 -3.86 8.16 -0.47
CA PHE A 124 -4.32 7.96 -1.83
C PHE A 124 -5.56 8.81 -2.09
N SER A 125 -5.63 9.42 -3.26
CA SER A 125 -6.73 10.29 -3.65
C SER A 125 -7.48 9.71 -4.84
N TYR A 126 -8.80 9.85 -4.82
CA TYR A 126 -9.66 9.46 -5.93
C TYR A 126 -9.58 10.49 -7.07
N SER A 127 -9.38 10.01 -8.28
CA SER A 127 -9.43 10.78 -9.53
C SER A 127 -10.83 10.69 -10.15
N ASN A 128 -11.22 11.71 -10.92
CA ASN A 128 -12.52 11.74 -11.60
C ASN A 128 -12.65 10.69 -12.73
N ASP A 129 -11.55 10.04 -13.13
CA ASP A 129 -11.51 8.98 -14.14
C ASP A 129 -11.75 7.57 -13.56
N GLY A 130 -12.10 7.46 -12.28
CA GLY A 130 -12.35 6.18 -11.61
C GLY A 130 -11.11 5.56 -10.98
N THR A 131 -9.93 6.18 -11.14
CA THR A 131 -8.67 5.65 -10.59
C THR A 131 -8.32 6.25 -9.24
N TRP A 132 -7.52 5.52 -8.47
CA TRP A 132 -6.84 6.02 -7.29
C TRP A 132 -5.36 6.23 -7.59
N HIS A 133 -4.76 7.23 -6.96
CA HIS A 133 -3.33 7.49 -7.07
C HIS A 133 -2.73 7.89 -5.73
N TRP A 134 -1.45 7.61 -5.54
CA TRP A 134 -0.71 8.10 -4.38
C TRP A 134 -0.63 9.64 -4.39
N SER A 135 -0.79 10.26 -3.22
CA SER A 135 -0.94 11.72 -3.09
C SER A 135 -0.19 12.33 -1.88
N GLY A 136 0.63 11.55 -1.20
CA GLY A 136 1.46 12.01 -0.08
C GLY A 136 1.79 10.92 0.93
N SER A 137 2.84 11.14 1.73
CA SER A 137 3.20 10.31 2.88
C SER A 137 3.71 11.18 4.03
N THR A 138 3.46 10.79 5.27
CA THR A 138 4.06 11.46 6.44
C THR A 138 5.58 11.24 6.52
N GLY A 139 6.10 10.25 5.80
CA GLY A 139 7.53 9.96 5.68
C GLY A 139 8.21 10.67 4.51
N ASP A 140 7.48 11.50 3.74
CA ASP A 140 8.08 12.27 2.65
C ASP A 140 9.04 13.33 3.22
N GLN A 141 10.32 13.27 2.83
CA GLN A 141 11.36 14.14 3.39
C GLN A 141 11.25 15.60 2.93
N LYS A 142 10.64 15.86 1.78
CA LYS A 142 10.58 17.20 1.17
C LYS A 142 9.24 17.88 1.40
N ASN A 143 8.17 17.10 1.37
CA ASN A 143 6.81 17.59 1.56
C ASN A 143 6.00 16.57 2.36
N PRO A 144 6.30 16.40 3.66
CA PRO A 144 5.60 15.46 4.52
C PRO A 144 4.12 15.82 4.60
N LEU A 145 3.27 14.80 4.51
CA LEU A 145 1.86 14.93 4.86
C LEU A 145 1.74 15.28 6.34
N ASP A 146 0.97 16.32 6.67
CA ASP A 146 0.75 16.70 8.06
C ASP A 146 -0.05 15.60 8.79
N ARG A 147 0.46 15.14 9.92
CA ARG A 147 -0.18 14.13 10.77
C ARG A 147 -1.53 14.61 11.31
N GLN A 148 -1.75 15.93 11.38
CA GLN A 148 -3.03 16.53 11.74
C GLN A 148 -4.09 16.35 10.64
N GLU A 149 -3.70 16.22 9.37
CA GLU A 149 -4.62 15.93 8.26
C GLU A 149 -5.12 14.48 8.25
N ILE A 150 -4.45 13.59 9.00
CA ILE A 150 -4.84 12.18 9.07
C ILE A 150 -6.10 12.05 9.96
N PRO A 151 -7.19 11.46 9.46
CA PRO A 151 -8.42 11.29 10.22
C PRO A 151 -8.27 10.42 11.47
N ASN A 152 -9.06 10.70 12.52
CA ASN A 152 -8.95 9.99 13.80
C ASN A 152 -9.35 8.50 13.69
N ASP A 153 -10.32 8.18 12.83
CA ASP A 153 -10.70 6.80 12.50
C ASP A 153 -9.54 6.04 11.85
N VAL A 154 -8.79 6.69 10.96
CA VAL A 154 -7.60 6.12 10.33
C VAL A 154 -6.50 5.90 11.37
N LYS A 155 -6.21 6.90 12.22
CA LYS A 155 -5.24 6.79 13.32
C LYS A 155 -5.56 5.60 14.23
N LYS A 156 -6.84 5.46 14.61
CA LYS A 156 -7.32 4.36 15.46
C LYS A 156 -7.14 3.00 14.78
N ASN A 157 -7.50 2.88 13.50
CA ASN A 157 -7.33 1.64 12.73
C ASN A 157 -5.86 1.21 12.61
N PHE A 158 -4.94 2.17 12.54
CA PHE A 158 -3.49 1.89 12.48
C PHE A 158 -2.83 1.72 13.86
N GLY A 159 -3.58 1.85 14.96
CA GLY A 159 -3.02 1.78 16.32
C GLY A 159 -2.08 2.95 16.63
N LEU A 160 -2.25 4.09 15.96
CA LEU A 160 -1.45 5.30 16.22
C LEU A 160 -1.93 5.99 17.49
N PRO A 161 -1.02 6.61 18.27
CA PRO A 161 -1.40 7.24 19.54
C PRO A 161 -2.39 8.39 19.31
N GLY A 162 -3.31 8.61 20.27
CA GLY A 162 -4.33 9.66 20.15
C GLY A 162 -3.77 11.09 20.02
N LYS A 163 -2.50 11.31 20.39
CA LYS A 163 -1.76 12.58 20.22
C LYS A 163 -0.73 12.51 19.08
N TRP A 164 -0.87 11.60 18.12
CA TRP A 164 0.03 11.52 16.97
C TRP A 164 -0.05 12.81 16.15
N ARG A 165 1.00 13.64 16.33
CA ARG A 165 1.21 14.97 15.76
C ARG A 165 2.56 15.01 15.09
#